data_AF-A0A126ZJK4-F1
#
_entry.id   AF-A0A126ZJK4-F1
#
_cell.length_a   1.000
_cell.length_b   1.000
_cell.length_c   1.000
_cell.angle_alpha   90.00
_cell.angle_beta   90.00
_cell.angle_gamma   90.00
#
_symmetry.space_group_name_H-M   'P 1'
#
loop_
_entity.id
_entity.type
_entity.pdbx_description
1 polymer ?
#
loop_
_entity_poly.entity_id
_entity_poly.type
_entity_poly.pdbx_seq_one_letter_code
_entity_poly.pdbx_strand_id
1 'polypeptide(L)'
;MQLMNRLLEIGFEPAGNWFNDAGKLRVELTRHSAQKNILYAFVCDGVVMYVGKTVRMLATRMSGYRNPGKTQTTNISNNRRLLDALDAGSAVEILALPDNGLLHYGRFHLNLAAALEDDIIRVLDPP
;
A
#
# COMPACT_ATOMS: atom_id res chain seq x y z
N MET A 1 4.79 1.67 20.64
CA MET A 1 5.47 1.98 19.36
C MET A 1 4.41 1.88 18.28
N GLN A 2 4.13 2.94 17.51
CA GLN A 2 3.10 2.89 16.45
C GLN A 2 3.48 1.83 15.41
N LEU A 3 2.50 1.07 14.89
CA LEU A 3 2.72 -0.02 13.91
C LEU A 3 3.43 0.49 12.66
N MET A 4 3.16 1.72 12.25
CA MET A 4 3.84 2.41 11.15
C MET A 4 5.37 2.43 11.30
N ASN A 5 5.89 2.62 12.52
CA ASN A 5 7.35 2.71 12.74
C ASN A 5 8.05 1.42 12.34
N ARG A 6 7.41 0.26 12.52
CA ARG A 6 7.97 -1.04 12.12
C ARG A 6 8.12 -1.18 10.61
N LEU A 7 7.23 -0.54 9.83
CA LEU A 7 7.36 -0.50 8.37
C LEU A 7 8.50 0.44 7.95
N LEU A 8 8.60 1.61 8.58
CA LEU A 8 9.68 2.56 8.29
C LEU A 8 11.07 1.98 8.63
N GLU A 9 11.18 1.23 9.73
CA GLU A 9 12.41 0.55 10.16
C GLU A 9 12.93 -0.48 9.13
N ILE A 10 12.04 -1.08 8.34
CA ILE A 10 12.40 -2.05 7.29
C ILE A 10 12.50 -1.41 5.90
N GLY A 11 12.47 -0.07 5.82
CA GLY A 11 12.71 0.68 4.59
C GLY A 11 11.48 1.08 3.80
N PHE A 12 10.26 0.97 4.36
CA PHE A 12 9.12 1.64 3.73
C PHE A 12 9.34 3.15 3.76
N GLU A 13 8.95 3.82 2.68
CA GLU A 13 9.02 5.26 2.53
C GLU A 13 7.62 5.85 2.26
N PRO A 14 7.34 7.10 2.69
CA PRO A 14 6.16 7.84 2.24
C PRO A 14 6.12 7.93 0.71
N ALA A 15 5.03 7.47 0.12
CA ALA A 15 4.84 7.39 -1.33
C ALA A 15 3.69 8.26 -1.84
N GLY A 16 2.79 8.70 -0.97
CA GLY A 16 1.65 9.53 -1.36
C GLY A 16 0.52 9.49 -0.35
N ASN A 17 -0.61 10.09 -0.70
CA ASN A 17 -1.80 10.18 0.15
C ASN A 17 -3.08 9.89 -0.63
N TRP A 18 -4.10 9.42 0.09
CA TRP A 18 -5.48 9.37 -0.38
C TRP A 18 -6.26 10.58 0.11
N PHE A 19 -7.24 11.00 -0.68
CA PHE A 19 -8.16 12.09 -0.38
C PHE A 19 -9.58 11.72 -0.77
N ASN A 20 -10.55 12.28 -0.06
CA ASN A 20 -11.94 12.26 -0.49
C ASN A 20 -12.21 13.51 -1.34
N ASP A 21 -12.67 13.29 -2.57
CA ASP A 21 -13.13 14.31 -3.50
C ASP A 21 -14.60 14.03 -3.85
N ALA A 22 -15.51 14.65 -3.10
CA ALA A 22 -16.97 14.53 -3.25
C ALA A 22 -17.49 13.08 -3.30
N GLY A 23 -17.04 12.25 -2.35
CA GLY A 23 -17.43 10.83 -2.22
C GLY A 23 -16.66 9.91 -3.16
N LYS A 24 -15.60 10.39 -3.81
CA LYS A 24 -14.71 9.59 -4.65
C LYS A 24 -13.29 9.69 -4.16
N LEU A 25 -12.57 8.56 -4.22
CA LEU A 25 -11.15 8.59 -3.92
C LEU A 25 -10.37 9.39 -4.97
N ARG A 26 -9.48 10.25 -4.49
CA ARG A 26 -8.37 10.84 -5.23
C ARG A 26 -7.08 10.34 -4.60
N VAL A 27 -6.08 10.05 -5.43
CA VAL A 27 -4.75 9.65 -4.99
C VAL A 27 -3.73 10.64 -5.50
N GLU A 28 -2.73 10.93 -4.67
CA GLU A 28 -1.57 11.73 -5.03
C GLU A 28 -0.32 10.95 -4.64
N LEU A 29 0.42 10.45 -5.63
CA LEU A 29 1.70 9.77 -5.41
C LEU A 29 2.84 10.76 -5.63
N THR A 30 3.67 10.93 -4.62
CA THR A 30 4.88 11.76 -4.66
C THR A 30 6.14 10.95 -4.98
N ARG A 31 6.11 9.62 -4.73
CA ARG A 31 7.20 8.69 -5.04
C ARG A 31 6.68 7.37 -5.60
N HIS A 32 7.57 6.62 -6.23
CA HIS A 32 7.38 5.22 -6.63
C HIS A 32 6.19 4.94 -7.59
N SER A 33 5.61 5.98 -8.18
CA SER A 33 4.43 5.90 -9.07
C SER A 33 4.59 4.86 -10.19
N ALA A 34 5.74 4.87 -10.88
CA ALA A 34 6.06 3.94 -11.98
C ALA A 34 6.74 2.63 -11.51
N GLN A 35 7.05 2.49 -10.21
CA GLN A 35 7.77 1.34 -9.68
C GLN A 35 6.89 0.09 -9.72
N LYS A 36 7.50 -1.05 -10.09
CA LYS A 36 6.88 -2.38 -10.10
C LYS A 36 7.51 -3.25 -9.02
N ASN A 37 6.92 -4.42 -8.76
CA ASN A 37 7.38 -5.37 -7.73
C ASN A 37 7.54 -4.67 -6.38
N ILE A 38 6.48 -4.02 -5.91
CA ILE A 38 6.52 -3.11 -4.77
C ILE A 38 5.54 -3.56 -3.70
N LEU A 39 5.94 -3.47 -2.43
CA LEU A 39 5.03 -3.51 -1.30
C LEU A 39 4.51 -2.12 -1.02
N TYR A 40 3.27 -2.05 -0.58
CA TYR A 40 2.68 -0.82 -0.10
C TYR A 40 1.77 -1.08 1.09
N ALA A 41 1.54 -0.03 1.87
CA ALA A 41 0.61 -0.04 2.98
C ALA A 41 -0.29 1.19 2.94
N PHE A 42 -1.53 1.03 3.38
CA PHE A 42 -2.40 2.15 3.73
C PHE A 42 -2.35 2.36 5.23
N VAL A 43 -2.05 3.58 5.63
CA VAL A 43 -1.86 3.96 7.04
C VAL A 43 -2.84 5.08 7.37
N CYS A 44 -3.69 4.86 8.37
CA CYS A 44 -4.63 5.87 8.87
C CYS A 44 -4.14 6.38 10.22
N ASP A 45 -3.81 7.67 10.32
CA ASP A 45 -3.33 8.30 11.56
C ASP A 45 -2.21 7.50 12.28
N GLY A 46 -1.27 6.94 11.51
CA GLY A 46 -0.16 6.12 12.02
C GLY A 46 -0.48 4.64 12.30
N VAL A 47 -1.70 4.18 12.03
CA VAL A 47 -2.13 2.77 12.14
C VAL A 47 -2.15 2.11 10.78
N VAL A 48 -1.45 0.98 10.64
CA VAL A 48 -1.42 0.21 9.39
C VAL A 48 -2.76 -0.52 9.21
N MET A 49 -3.52 -0.12 8.19
CA MET A 49 -4.87 -0.64 7.93
C MET A 49 -4.89 -1.68 6.81
N TYR A 50 -3.88 -1.69 5.97
CA TYR A 50 -3.78 -2.62 4.85
C TYR A 50 -2.34 -2.73 4.39
N VAL A 51 -1.92 -3.94 4.00
CA VAL A 51 -0.64 -4.20 3.32
C VAL A 51 -0.95 -4.99 2.06
N GLY A 52 -0.30 -4.61 0.96
CA GLY A 52 -0.43 -5.32 -0.30
C GLY A 52 0.84 -5.27 -1.14
N LYS A 53 0.96 -6.21 -2.07
CA LYS A 53 1.98 -6.22 -3.11
C LYS A 53 1.42 -5.98 -4.51
N THR A 54 2.28 -5.53 -5.42
CA THR A 54 1.95 -5.54 -6.84
C THR A 54 3.16 -5.78 -7.73
N VAL A 55 2.96 -6.57 -8.79
CA VAL A 55 3.92 -6.72 -9.91
C VAL A 55 3.71 -5.64 -10.99
N ARG A 56 2.62 -4.86 -10.90
CA ARG A 56 2.33 -3.74 -11.81
C ARG A 56 2.89 -2.44 -11.24
N MET A 57 2.74 -1.34 -11.97
CA MET A 57 3.11 -0.02 -11.45
C MET A 57 2.24 0.33 -10.23
N LEU A 58 2.83 0.94 -9.20
CA LEU A 58 2.11 1.39 -8.02
C LEU A 58 0.89 2.25 -8.40
N ALA A 59 1.05 3.19 -9.33
CA ALA A 59 -0.04 4.02 -9.83
C ALA A 59 -1.20 3.22 -10.43
N THR A 60 -0.90 2.15 -11.19
CA THR A 60 -1.94 1.26 -11.72
C THR A 60 -2.67 0.52 -10.60
N ARG A 61 -1.95 0.09 -9.55
CA ARG A 61 -2.56 -0.57 -8.40
C ARG A 61 -3.48 0.37 -7.63
N MET A 62 -3.04 1.62 -7.41
CA MET A 62 -3.85 2.67 -6.78
C MET A 62 -5.09 3.00 -7.61
N SER A 63 -4.97 3.13 -8.94
CA SER A 63 -6.13 3.34 -9.81
C SER A 63 -7.19 2.23 -9.65
N GLY A 64 -6.77 0.98 -9.43
CA GLY A 64 -7.68 -0.13 -9.15
C GLY A 64 -8.47 0.01 -7.85
N TYR A 65 -7.88 0.61 -6.81
CA TYR A 65 -8.61 0.95 -5.58
C TYR A 65 -9.51 2.17 -5.76
N ARG A 66 -9.07 3.15 -6.55
CA ARG A 66 -9.87 4.34 -6.86
C ARG A 66 -11.15 3.99 -7.62
N ASN A 67 -11.05 3.13 -8.63
CA ASN A 67 -12.14 2.74 -9.52
C ASN A 67 -12.25 1.21 -9.57
N PRO A 68 -12.79 0.56 -8.52
CA PRO A 68 -12.87 -0.89 -8.48
C PRO A 68 -13.85 -1.44 -9.52
N GLY A 69 -13.44 -2.50 -10.22
CA GLY A 69 -14.36 -3.29 -11.03
C GLY A 69 -15.34 -4.08 -10.17
N LYS A 70 -16.53 -4.41 -10.70
CA LYS A 70 -17.62 -5.06 -9.95
C LYS A 70 -17.26 -6.38 -9.25
N THR A 71 -16.26 -7.10 -9.76
CA THR A 71 -15.81 -8.39 -9.20
C THR A 71 -14.54 -8.27 -8.35
N GLN A 72 -13.97 -7.07 -8.22
CA GLN A 72 -12.71 -6.85 -7.49
C GLN A 72 -12.97 -6.61 -6.01
N THR A 73 -13.43 -7.64 -5.30
CA THR A 73 -13.88 -7.56 -3.90
C THR A 73 -12.88 -6.88 -2.97
N THR A 74 -11.58 -7.19 -3.07
CA THR A 74 -10.52 -6.52 -2.30
C THR A 74 -10.45 -5.02 -2.60
N ASN A 75 -10.60 -4.62 -3.87
CA ASN A 75 -10.55 -3.21 -4.25
C ASN A 75 -11.81 -2.48 -3.77
N ILE A 76 -12.99 -3.10 -3.88
CA ILE A 76 -14.26 -2.56 -3.38
C ILE A 76 -14.19 -2.33 -1.87
N SER A 77 -13.73 -3.34 -1.12
CA SER A 77 -13.63 -3.27 0.34
C SER A 77 -12.66 -2.17 0.78
N ASN A 78 -11.46 -2.13 0.19
CA ASN A 78 -10.48 -1.08 0.48
C ASN A 78 -10.99 0.31 0.06
N ASN A 79 -11.62 0.44 -1.10
CA ASN A 79 -12.21 1.71 -1.53
C ASN A 79 -13.17 2.27 -0.48
N ARG A 80 -14.10 1.44 0.00
CA ARG A 80 -15.05 1.80 1.05
C ARG A 80 -14.34 2.18 2.35
N ARG A 81 -13.44 1.32 2.85
CA ARG A 81 -12.70 1.58 4.11
C ARG A 81 -11.89 2.88 4.06
N LEU A 82 -11.28 3.18 2.92
CA LEU A 82 -10.54 4.42 2.70
C LEU A 82 -11.46 5.64 2.73
N LEU A 83 -12.61 5.59 2.04
CA LEU A 83 -13.60 6.66 2.09
C LEU A 83 -14.15 6.87 3.50
N ASP A 84 -14.51 5.79 4.20
CA ASP A 84 -15.02 5.85 5.57
C ASP A 84 -14.00 6.52 6.51
N ALA A 85 -12.71 6.18 6.39
CA ALA A 85 -11.64 6.78 7.19
C ALA A 85 -11.47 8.28 6.88
N LEU A 86 -11.51 8.65 5.60
CA LEU A 86 -11.40 10.04 5.15
C LEU A 86 -12.61 10.89 5.57
N ASP A 87 -13.83 10.33 5.51
CA ASP A 87 -15.07 10.99 5.96
C ASP A 87 -15.09 11.18 7.48
N ALA A 88 -14.45 10.27 8.22
CA ALA A 88 -14.21 10.43 9.65
C ALA A 88 -13.12 11.46 9.98
N GLY A 89 -12.45 12.05 8.97
CA GLY A 89 -11.41 13.06 9.14
C GLY A 89 -9.99 12.51 9.34
N SER A 90 -9.78 11.21 9.15
CA SER A 90 -8.45 10.58 9.28
C SER A 90 -7.56 10.97 8.11
N ALA A 91 -6.26 11.13 8.36
CA ALA A 91 -5.27 11.20 7.30
C ALA A 91 -4.94 9.79 6.80
N VAL A 92 -4.97 9.58 5.48
CA VAL A 92 -4.63 8.28 4.88
C VAL A 92 -3.37 8.40 4.03
N GLU A 93 -2.28 7.87 4.56
CA GLU A 93 -0.97 7.82 3.93
C GLU A 93 -0.75 6.51 3.17
N ILE A 94 0.07 6.58 2.13
CA ILE A 94 0.57 5.44 1.37
C ILE A 94 2.05 5.33 1.68
N LEU A 95 2.45 4.24 2.32
CA LEU A 95 3.86 3.86 2.42
C LEU A 95 4.19 2.84 1.33
N ALA A 96 5.42 2.84 0.84
CA ALA A 96 5.87 1.86 -0.14
C ALA A 96 7.32 1.41 0.11
N LEU A 97 7.58 0.12 -0.12
CA LEU A 97 8.92 -0.48 -0.10
C LEU A 97 9.23 -1.01 -1.51
N PRO A 98 10.01 -0.26 -2.32
CA PRO A 98 10.38 -0.70 -3.66
C PRO A 98 11.35 -1.88 -3.59
N ASP A 99 11.22 -2.82 -4.52
CA ASP A 99 12.26 -3.80 -4.75
C ASP A 99 13.47 -3.13 -5.40
N ASN A 100 14.62 -3.18 -4.73
CA ASN A 100 15.86 -2.57 -5.17
C ASN A 100 16.66 -3.45 -6.14
N GLY A 101 16.19 -4.67 -6.43
CA GLY A 101 16.84 -5.54 -7.40
C GLY A 101 18.06 -6.29 -6.87
N LEU A 102 18.41 -6.12 -5.59
CA LEU A 102 19.71 -6.56 -5.06
C LEU A 102 19.69 -7.98 -4.48
N LEU A 103 18.51 -8.55 -4.23
CA LEU A 103 18.38 -9.85 -3.59
C LEU A 103 18.37 -10.97 -4.63
N HIS A 104 19.42 -11.78 -4.59
CA HIS A 104 19.61 -12.89 -5.51
C HIS A 104 19.93 -14.21 -4.80
N TYR A 105 19.37 -15.30 -5.31
CA TYR A 105 19.83 -16.66 -5.02
C TYR A 105 20.46 -17.25 -6.29
N GLY A 106 21.78 -17.21 -6.35
CA GLY A 106 22.52 -17.49 -7.59
C GLY A 106 22.10 -16.53 -8.70
N ARG A 107 21.56 -17.07 -9.81
CA ARG A 107 21.08 -16.26 -10.96
C ARG A 107 19.62 -15.80 -10.85
N PHE A 108 18.91 -16.21 -9.81
CA PHE A 108 17.49 -15.90 -9.66
C PHE A 108 17.32 -14.66 -8.80
N HIS A 109 16.55 -13.69 -9.29
CA HIS A 109 16.15 -12.52 -8.53
C HIS A 109 14.99 -12.86 -7.59
N LEU A 110 15.15 -12.54 -6.31
CA LEU A 110 14.11 -12.74 -5.30
C LEU A 110 13.23 -11.50 -5.24
N ASN A 111 11.95 -11.68 -5.51
CA ASN A 111 10.97 -10.60 -5.38
C ASN A 111 10.72 -10.33 -3.88
N LEU A 112 11.27 -9.23 -3.38
CA LEU A 112 11.16 -8.83 -1.97
C LEU A 112 9.70 -8.71 -1.54
N ALA A 113 8.85 -8.16 -2.42
CA ALA A 113 7.45 -7.97 -2.15
C ALA A 113 6.69 -9.29 -2.01
N ALA A 114 7.07 -10.31 -2.78
CA ALA A 114 6.48 -11.64 -2.64
C ALA A 114 6.90 -12.32 -1.33
N ALA A 115 8.14 -12.09 -0.89
CA ALA A 115 8.73 -12.76 0.28
C ALA A 115 8.27 -12.17 1.63
N LEU A 116 8.08 -10.85 1.72
CA LEU A 116 7.78 -10.19 3.01
C LEU A 116 6.29 -9.98 3.30
N GLU A 117 5.41 -10.01 2.29
CA GLU A 117 3.99 -9.66 2.48
C GLU A 117 3.31 -10.50 3.56
N ASP A 118 3.39 -11.84 3.45
CA ASP A 118 2.69 -12.75 4.36
C ASP A 118 3.20 -12.59 5.81
N ASP A 119 4.50 -12.38 5.99
CA ASP A 119 5.09 -12.15 7.31
C ASP A 119 4.70 -10.79 7.89
N ILE A 120 4.65 -9.73 7.08
CA ILE A 120 4.19 -8.42 7.52
C ILE A 120 2.72 -8.51 7.96
N ILE A 121 1.85 -9.15 7.17
CA ILE A 121 0.44 -9.32 7.51
C ILE A 121 0.31 -10.11 8.82
N ARG A 122 1.02 -11.24 8.95
CA ARG A 122 0.99 -12.07 10.17
C ARG A 122 1.46 -11.33 11.42
N VAL A 123 2.42 -10.42 11.28
CA VAL A 123 3.09 -9.74 12.39
C VAL A 123 2.42 -8.41 12.76
N LEU A 124 1.79 -7.73 11.80
CA LEU A 124 1.07 -6.48 12.04
C LEU A 124 -0.44 -6.68 12.24
N ASP A 125 -0.99 -7.80 11.75
CA ASP A 125 -2.41 -8.17 11.82
C ASP A 125 -3.37 -7.02 11.46
N PRO A 126 -3.23 -6.43 10.25
CA PRO A 126 -4.08 -5.32 9.84
C PRO A 126 -5.56 -5.76 9.71
N PRO A 127 -6.53 -4.89 10.07
CA PRO A 127 -7.97 -5.22 10.11
C PRO A 127 -8.69 -5.41 8.76
#